data_AF-A0A800LSL2-F1
#
_entry.id   AF-A0A800LSL2-F1
#
_cell.length_a   1.000
_cell.length_b   1.000
_cell.length_c   1.000
_cell.angle_alpha   90.00
_cell.angle_beta   90.00
_cell.angle_gamma   90.00
#
_symmetry.space_group_name_H-M   'P 1'
#
loop_
_entity.id
_entity.type
_entity.pdbx_description
1 polymer ?
#
loop_
_entity_poly.entity_id
_entity_poly.type
_entity_poly.pdbx_seq_one_letter_code
_entity_poly.pdbx_strand_id
1 'polypeptide(L)'
;MEQAGHLPNASTFCGKCEAVCPVRIPLPSLMRTWRERQFDKGQGPAASRYGIQIWAALAQRPWLYHAMTRIAIPMMKLWSGQKNRISSLPLARGWTIWRDLPAPEGKTFMQQWSEKNKEQQP
;
A
#
# COMPACT_ATOMS: atom_id res chain seq x y z
N MET A 1 9.89 -4.74 -24.93
CA MET A 1 9.29 -4.46 -23.60
C MET A 1 7.79 -4.23 -23.71
N GLU A 2 7.29 -3.57 -24.77
CA GLU A 2 5.85 -3.30 -24.95
C GLU A 2 4.93 -4.52 -24.85
N GLN A 3 5.31 -5.68 -25.37
CA GLN A 3 4.44 -6.88 -25.36
C GLN A 3 4.62 -7.78 -24.12
N ALA A 4 5.77 -7.71 -23.43
CA ALA A 4 6.16 -8.64 -22.37
C ALA A 4 6.43 -7.99 -21.01
N GLY A 5 6.14 -6.69 -20.85
CA GLY A 5 6.41 -5.94 -19.61
C GLY A 5 5.59 -6.37 -18.39
N HIS A 6 4.55 -7.17 -18.56
CA HIS A 6 3.78 -7.75 -17.47
C HIS A 6 4.45 -8.99 -16.86
N LEU A 7 5.33 -9.70 -17.60
CA LEU A 7 5.97 -10.94 -17.15
C LEU A 7 6.81 -10.74 -15.89
N PRO A 8 7.70 -9.72 -15.80
CA PRO A 8 8.45 -9.50 -14.58
C PRO A 8 7.53 -9.16 -13.40
N ASN A 9 6.39 -8.51 -13.64
CA ASN A 9 5.44 -8.06 -12.61
C ASN A 9 4.49 -9.16 -12.11
N ALA A 10 4.33 -10.26 -12.85
CA ALA A 10 3.50 -11.39 -12.44
C ALA A 10 4.15 -12.24 -11.33
N SER A 11 5.47 -12.21 -11.18
CA SER A 11 6.18 -12.97 -10.15
C SER A 11 6.09 -12.31 -8.76
N THR A 12 5.87 -13.11 -7.72
CA THR A 12 5.90 -12.65 -6.31
C THR A 12 7.30 -12.56 -5.72
N PHE A 13 8.33 -12.98 -6.47
CA PHE A 13 9.74 -13.02 -6.03
C PHE A 13 9.99 -13.84 -4.75
N CYS A 14 9.37 -15.02 -4.62
CA CYS A 14 9.60 -15.91 -3.48
C CYS A 14 10.99 -16.60 -3.45
N GLY A 15 11.83 -16.42 -4.47
CA GLY A 15 13.19 -16.99 -4.54
C GLY A 15 13.28 -18.50 -4.77
N LYS A 16 12.17 -19.24 -4.71
CA LYS A 16 12.18 -20.71 -4.80
C LYS A 16 12.78 -21.24 -6.12
N CYS A 17 12.48 -20.58 -7.23
CA CYS A 17 12.99 -20.98 -8.55
C CYS A 17 14.52 -20.91 -8.64
N GLU A 18 15.14 -19.94 -7.95
CA GLU A 18 16.60 -19.80 -7.90
C GLU A 18 17.23 -20.88 -7.01
N ALA A 19 16.60 -21.17 -5.87
CA ALA A 19 17.09 -22.17 -4.93
C ALA A 19 17.09 -23.61 -5.47
N VAL A 20 16.13 -23.95 -6.33
CA VAL A 20 16.01 -25.32 -6.90
C VAL A 20 16.71 -25.47 -8.26
N CYS A 21 17.25 -24.39 -8.82
CA CYS A 21 17.76 -24.39 -10.17
C CYS A 21 19.11 -25.16 -10.26
N PRO A 22 19.21 -26.25 -11.03
CA PRO A 22 20.44 -27.05 -11.12
C PRO A 22 21.59 -26.27 -11.79
N VAL A 23 21.27 -25.29 -12.62
CA VAL A 23 22.23 -24.47 -13.38
C VAL A 23 22.45 -23.08 -12.76
N ARG A 24 21.89 -22.81 -11.57
CA ARG A 24 22.09 -21.58 -10.77
C ARG A 24 21.77 -20.27 -11.51
N ILE A 25 20.67 -20.24 -12.28
CA ILE A 25 20.23 -19.01 -12.94
C ILE A 25 19.57 -18.06 -11.91
N PRO A 26 20.04 -16.80 -11.77
CA PRO A 26 19.48 -15.83 -10.82
C PRO A 26 18.21 -15.18 -11.38
N LEU A 27 17.14 -15.97 -11.56
CA LEU A 27 15.87 -15.51 -12.14
C LEU A 27 15.25 -14.31 -11.40
N PRO A 28 15.14 -14.30 -10.06
CA PRO A 28 14.56 -13.16 -9.32
C PRO A 28 15.35 -11.87 -9.53
N SER A 29 16.69 -11.94 -9.48
CA SER A 29 17.56 -10.79 -9.69
C SER A 29 17.40 -10.23 -11.11
N LEU A 30 17.43 -11.08 -12.14
CA LEU A 30 17.25 -10.67 -13.53
C LEU A 30 15.90 -9.96 -13.73
N MET A 31 14.81 -10.55 -13.25
CA MET A 31 13.47 -9.96 -13.34
C MET A 31 13.37 -8.63 -12.58
N ARG A 32 14.10 -8.47 -11.45
CA ARG A 32 14.15 -7.20 -10.71
C ARG A 32 14.78 -6.08 -11.54
N THR A 33 15.93 -6.35 -12.16
CA THR A 33 16.60 -5.38 -13.06
C THR A 33 15.69 -4.95 -14.20
N TRP A 34 14.87 -5.86 -14.73
CA TRP A 34 13.86 -5.52 -15.74
C TRP A 34 12.73 -4.64 -15.20
N ARG A 35 12.27 -4.84 -13.97
CA ARG A 35 11.30 -3.94 -13.33
C ARG A 35 11.88 -2.54 -13.10
N GLU A 36 13.14 -2.45 -12.68
CA GLU A 36 13.84 -1.17 -12.52
C GLU A 36 13.93 -0.42 -13.86
N ARG A 37 14.40 -1.09 -14.92
CA ARG A 37 14.43 -0.51 -16.27
C ARG A 37 13.04 -0.13 -16.80
N GLN A 38 12.01 -0.91 -16.48
CA GLN A 38 10.63 -0.60 -16.85
C GLN A 38 10.15 0.66 -16.14
N PHE A 39 10.49 0.81 -14.85
CA PHE A 39 10.20 2.01 -14.09
C PHE A 39 10.94 3.22 -14.67
N ASP A 40 12.24 3.14 -14.93
CA ASP A 40 13.03 4.26 -15.48
C ASP A 40 12.48 4.74 -16.82
N LYS A 41 12.05 3.79 -17.68
CA LYS A 41 11.39 4.10 -18.97
C LYS A 41 9.94 4.54 -18.85
N GLY A 42 9.38 4.56 -17.64
CA GLY A 42 8.00 4.93 -17.35
C GLY A 42 6.94 4.00 -17.95
N GLN A 43 7.29 2.75 -18.21
CA GLN A 43 6.43 1.74 -18.85
C GLN A 43 5.55 0.98 -17.83
N GLY A 44 5.06 1.69 -16.81
CA GLY A 44 4.15 1.17 -15.78
C GLY A 44 2.93 2.08 -15.58
N PRO A 45 1.91 1.64 -14.82
CA PRO A 45 0.70 2.44 -14.61
C PRO A 45 1.04 3.81 -14.01
N ALA A 46 0.71 4.91 -14.71
CA ALA A 46 1.00 6.26 -14.23
C ALA A 46 0.35 6.53 -12.86
N ALA A 47 -0.86 5.99 -12.65
CA ALA A 47 -1.59 6.10 -11.40
C ALA A 47 -0.82 5.54 -10.19
N SER A 48 -0.10 4.42 -10.33
CA SER A 48 0.67 3.87 -9.21
C SER A 48 1.90 4.71 -8.90
N ARG A 49 2.58 5.24 -9.93
CA ARG A 49 3.75 6.11 -9.74
C ARG A 49 3.37 7.39 -9.00
N TYR A 50 2.36 8.10 -9.47
CA TYR A 50 1.87 9.31 -8.81
C TYR A 50 1.26 9.01 -7.45
N GLY A 51 0.50 7.92 -7.31
CA GLY A 51 -0.06 7.50 -6.03
C GLY A 51 1.00 7.28 -4.95
N ILE A 52 2.09 6.58 -5.29
CA ILE A 52 3.21 6.35 -4.38
C ILE A 52 3.96 7.65 -4.08
N GLN A 53 4.19 8.52 -5.07
CA GLN A 53 4.86 9.81 -4.84
C GLN A 53 4.07 10.72 -3.90
N ILE A 54 2.75 10.85 -4.13
CA ILE A 54 1.85 11.62 -3.26
C ILE A 54 1.85 11.02 -1.86
N TRP A 55 1.71 9.70 -1.76
CA TRP A 55 1.74 9.02 -0.46
C TRP A 55 3.06 9.23 0.26
N ALA A 56 4.20 9.13 -0.43
CA ALA A 56 5.52 9.37 0.14
C ALA A 56 5.67 10.80 0.65
N ALA A 57 5.18 11.80 -0.09
CA ALA A 57 5.21 13.20 0.34
C ALA A 57 4.35 13.44 1.59
N LEU A 58 3.21 12.76 1.72
CA LEU A 58 2.35 12.81 2.90
C LEU A 58 2.97 12.09 4.09
N ALA A 59 3.50 10.88 3.89
CA ALA A 59 4.09 10.05 4.94
C ALA A 59 5.37 10.66 5.53
N GLN A 60 6.17 11.37 4.73
CA GLN A 60 7.36 12.09 5.19
C GLN A 60 7.05 13.32 6.05
N ARG A 61 5.79 13.77 6.12
CA ARG A 61 5.37 14.95 6.89
C ARG A 61 4.42 14.53 8.02
N PRO A 62 4.95 14.21 9.22
CA PRO A 62 4.14 13.65 10.31
C PRO A 62 2.92 14.51 10.66
N TRP A 63 3.08 15.83 10.78
CA TRP A 63 1.98 16.74 11.15
C TRP A 63 0.80 16.66 10.15
N LEU A 64 1.11 16.59 8.85
CA LEU A 64 0.11 16.52 7.79
C LEU A 64 -0.57 15.15 7.78
N TYR A 65 0.23 14.10 7.94
CA TYR A 65 -0.27 12.73 8.05
C TYR A 65 -1.23 12.57 9.24
N HIS A 66 -0.89 13.13 10.41
CA HIS A 66 -1.75 13.13 11.59
C HIS A 66 -3.04 13.91 11.37
N ALA A 67 -2.97 15.11 10.78
CA ALA A 67 -4.15 15.91 10.49
C ALA A 67 -5.10 15.18 9.53
N MET A 68 -4.56 14.62 8.44
CA MET A 68 -5.35 13.87 7.46
C MET A 68 -5.99 12.61 8.07
N THR A 69 -5.21 11.81 8.81
CA THR A 69 -5.74 10.58 9.43
C THR A 69 -6.78 10.87 10.50
N ARG A 70 -6.65 11.97 11.24
CA ARG A 70 -7.65 12.41 12.23
C ARG A 70 -9.01 12.71 11.62
N ILE A 71 -9.04 13.15 10.36
CA ILE A 71 -10.29 13.43 9.62
C ILE A 71 -10.76 12.18 8.86
N ALA A 72 -9.83 11.46 8.23
CA ALA A 72 -10.16 10.31 7.38
C ALA A 72 -10.77 9.14 8.16
N ILE A 73 -10.27 8.86 9.36
CA ILE A 73 -10.74 7.75 10.20
C ILE A 73 -12.21 7.89 10.64
N PRO A 74 -12.65 9.01 11.24
CA PRO A 74 -14.06 9.17 11.58
C PRO A 74 -14.96 9.22 10.33
N MET A 75 -14.47 9.77 9.22
CA MET A 75 -15.22 9.79 7.96
C MET A 75 -15.42 8.37 7.39
N MET A 76 -14.39 7.51 7.46
CA MET A 76 -14.52 6.09 7.12
C MET A 76 -15.47 5.34 8.05
N LYS A 77 -15.44 5.64 9.36
CA LYS A 77 -16.38 5.06 10.32
C LYS A 77 -17.82 5.42 9.98
N LEU A 78 -18.08 6.69 9.64
CA LEU A 78 -19.40 7.15 9.21
C LEU A 78 -19.86 6.42 7.94
N TRP A 79 -18.93 6.20 6.99
CA TRP A 79 -19.20 5.47 5.75
C TRP A 79 -19.42 3.97 5.94
N SER A 80 -18.86 3.37 6.99
CA SER A 80 -19.07 1.95 7.31
C SER A 80 -20.47 1.64 7.88
N GLY A 81 -21.21 2.69 8.28
CA GLY A 81 -22.56 2.58 8.82
C GLY A 81 -22.66 1.62 10.01
N GLN A 82 -23.83 1.01 10.18
CA GLN A 82 -24.13 0.11 11.31
C GLN A 82 -23.46 -1.27 11.19
N LYS A 83 -22.92 -1.63 10.02
CA LYS A 83 -22.34 -2.95 9.78
C LYS A 83 -20.86 -3.06 10.15
N ASN A 84 -20.24 -1.95 10.59
CA ASN A 84 -18.79 -1.86 10.87
C ASN A 84 -17.93 -2.44 9.72
N ARG A 85 -18.43 -2.37 8.49
CA ARG A 85 -17.79 -2.91 7.28
C ARG A 85 -18.04 -1.97 6.13
N ILE A 86 -17.00 -1.71 5.34
CA ILE A 86 -17.08 -0.86 4.16
C ILE A 86 -17.06 -1.77 2.92
N SER A 87 -18.23 -1.95 2.32
CA SER A 87 -18.41 -2.81 1.13
C SER A 87 -18.18 -2.08 -0.19
N SER A 88 -18.07 -0.75 -0.19
CA SER A 88 -17.74 0.00 -1.40
C SER A 88 -16.98 1.28 -1.07
N LEU A 89 -15.82 1.46 -1.69
CA LEU A 89 -15.03 2.69 -1.66
C LEU A 89 -14.76 3.13 -3.11
N PRO A 90 -15.15 4.34 -3.50
CA PRO A 90 -15.09 4.81 -4.90
C PRO A 90 -13.67 4.86 -5.48
N LEU A 91 -12.63 4.84 -4.63
CA LEU A 91 -11.21 4.79 -5.05
C LEU A 91 -10.51 3.46 -4.70
N ALA A 92 -11.15 2.59 -3.93
CA ALA A 92 -10.62 1.28 -3.56
C ALA A 92 -11.49 0.14 -4.12
N ARG A 93 -12.21 0.40 -5.21
CA ARG A 93 -13.14 -0.55 -5.82
C ARG A 93 -12.47 -1.88 -6.16
N GLY A 94 -11.21 -1.86 -6.61
CA GLY A 94 -10.43 -3.07 -6.87
C GLY A 94 -10.25 -3.98 -5.64
N TRP A 95 -10.30 -3.42 -4.43
CA TRP A 95 -10.29 -4.17 -3.17
C TRP A 95 -11.72 -4.53 -2.72
N THR A 96 -12.63 -3.55 -2.71
CA THR A 96 -13.99 -3.72 -2.17
C THR A 96 -14.89 -4.61 -3.03
N ILE A 97 -14.53 -4.91 -4.28
CA ILE A 97 -15.23 -5.92 -5.10
C ILE A 97 -15.05 -7.32 -4.51
N TRP A 98 -13.86 -7.61 -3.96
CA TRP A 98 -13.50 -8.96 -3.51
C TRP A 98 -13.45 -9.10 -1.98
N ARG A 99 -13.28 -7.99 -1.25
CA ARG A 99 -13.07 -7.99 0.20
C ARG A 99 -13.71 -6.77 0.86
N ASP A 100 -14.49 -6.99 1.91
CA ASP A 100 -14.92 -5.91 2.80
C ASP A 100 -13.75 -5.36 3.62
N LEU A 101 -13.69 -4.04 3.78
CA LEU A 101 -12.79 -3.42 4.75
C LEU A 101 -13.44 -3.36 6.13
N PRO A 102 -12.74 -3.77 7.20
CA PRO A 102 -13.24 -3.54 8.56
C PRO A 102 -13.31 -2.04 8.84
N ALA A 103 -14.35 -1.60 9.54
CA ALA A 103 -14.46 -0.22 9.98
C ALA A 103 -13.33 0.12 10.97
N PRO A 104 -12.76 1.32 10.88
CA PRO A 104 -11.74 1.72 11.84
C PRO A 104 -12.34 1.90 13.24
N GLU A 105 -11.68 1.30 14.22
CA GLU A 105 -12.10 1.34 15.62
C GLU A 105 -11.56 2.62 16.29
N GLY A 106 -12.42 3.63 16.42
CA GLY A 106 -12.18 4.78 17.30
C GLY A 106 -11.00 5.68 16.90
N LYS A 107 -10.12 5.98 17.86
CA LYS A 107 -9.01 6.94 17.72
C LYS A 107 -7.89 6.37 16.86
N THR A 108 -7.15 7.22 16.15
CA THR A 108 -5.99 6.75 15.37
C THR A 108 -4.91 6.20 16.30
N PHE A 109 -4.08 5.26 15.83
CA PHE A 109 -2.98 4.71 16.62
C PHE A 109 -2.11 5.81 17.25
N MET A 110 -1.80 6.85 16.48
CA MET A 110 -0.96 7.95 16.92
C MET A 110 -1.63 8.80 18.01
N GLN A 111 -2.96 8.94 17.98
CA GLN A 111 -3.70 9.57 19.08
C GLN A 111 -3.63 8.72 20.34
N GLN A 112 -3.90 7.42 20.23
CA GLN A 112 -3.80 6.48 21.36
C GLN A 112 -2.39 6.47 21.97
N TRP A 113 -1.36 6.52 21.13
CA TRP A 113 0.04 6.62 21.56
C TRP A 113 0.33 7.91 22.33
N SER A 114 -0.13 9.05 21.81
CA SER A 114 0.06 10.34 22.48
C SER A 114 -0.65 10.45 23.84
N GLU A 115 -1.81 9.83 23.97
CA GLU A 115 -2.58 9.79 25.22
C GLU A 115 -1.86 8.93 26.27
N LYS A 116 -1.41 7.73 25.88
CA LYS A 116 -0.62 6.87 26.76
C LYS A 116 0.67 7.53 27.26
N ASN A 117 1.39 8.26 26.40
CA ASN A 117 2.61 8.94 26.80
C ASN A 117 2.34 10.09 27.78
N LYS A 118 1.21 10.79 27.67
CA LYS A 118 0.81 11.85 28.62
C LYS A 118 0.40 11.28 29.97
N GLU A 119 -0.27 10.13 29.97
CA GLU A 119 -0.73 9.45 31.18
C GLU A 119 0.43 8.81 31.97
N GLN A 120 1.54 8.49 31.28
CA GLN A 120 2.78 8.00 31.90
C GLN A 120 3.72 9.11 32.39
N GLN A 121 3.42 10.38 32.11
CA GLN A 121 4.24 11.51 32.52
C GLN A 121 3.64 12.09 33.82
N PRO A 122 4.31 11.95 34.97
CA PRO A 122 3.79 12.36 36.28
C PRO A 122 3.59 13.87 36.41
#